data_AF-A0A7C5R353-F1
#
_entry.id   AF-A0A7C5R353-F1
#
_cell.length_a   1.000
_cell.length_b   1.000
_cell.length_c   1.000
_cell.angle_alpha   90.00
_cell.angle_beta   90.00
_cell.angle_gamma   90.00
#
_symmetry.space_group_name_H-M   'P 1'
#
loop_
_entity.id
_entity.type
_entity.pdbx_description
1 polymer ?
#
loop_
_entity_poly.entity_id
_entity_poly.type
_entity_poly.pdbx_seq_one_letter_code
_entity_poly.pdbx_strand_id
1 'polypeptide(L)'
;MKTLLQLAVLTVFLAACSATPAPAAPTATAVPAVDCTQEEHHAIAQSIADDFGVSYDQVMAWACAGETFDDILLALQTSEIAQRTPDEVLAMKKKAGDWEKVWASLGLEAQPGQ
;
A
#
# COMPACT_ATOMS: atom_id res chain seq x y z
N MET A 1 2.50 -73.75 -3.03
CA MET A 1 2.22 -73.04 -1.76
C MET A 1 2.88 -71.67 -1.89
N LYS A 2 2.09 -70.61 -2.16
CA LYS A 2 1.71 -69.56 -1.18
C LYS A 2 2.88 -68.55 -1.08
N THR A 3 2.87 -67.38 -1.74
CA THR A 3 2.06 -66.16 -1.48
C THR A 3 2.41 -65.14 -2.59
N LEU A 4 1.48 -64.60 -3.40
CA LEU A 4 0.77 -63.31 -3.19
C LEU A 4 1.63 -62.25 -2.49
N LEU A 5 2.01 -61.15 -3.17
CA LEU A 5 1.67 -59.77 -2.76
C LEU A 5 2.28 -58.67 -3.68
N GLN A 6 1.40 -57.83 -4.27
CA GLN A 6 1.56 -56.40 -4.65
C GLN A 6 2.60 -56.04 -5.73
N LEU A 7 2.28 -55.66 -6.97
CA LEU A 7 1.28 -54.67 -7.46
C LEU A 7 1.42 -53.30 -6.77
N ALA A 8 2.46 -52.55 -7.14
CA ALA A 8 2.49 -51.10 -6.98
C ALA A 8 2.30 -50.47 -8.36
N VAL A 9 1.02 -50.20 -8.64
CA VAL A 9 0.53 -49.42 -9.77
C VAL A 9 1.13 -48.02 -9.67
N LEU A 10 1.99 -47.67 -10.63
CA LEU A 10 2.50 -46.31 -10.79
C LEU A 10 1.34 -45.45 -11.28
N THR A 11 0.64 -44.81 -10.34
CA THR A 11 -0.47 -43.90 -10.61
C THR A 11 0.04 -42.65 -11.31
N VAL A 12 -0.23 -42.58 -12.61
CA VAL A 12 -0.18 -41.36 -13.41
C VAL A 12 -1.15 -40.35 -12.78
N PHE A 13 -0.62 -39.33 -12.11
CA PHE A 13 -1.42 -38.19 -11.66
C PHE A 13 -1.80 -37.34 -12.87
N LEU A 14 -3.05 -37.46 -13.30
CA LEU A 14 -3.68 -36.54 -14.25
C LEU A 14 -3.67 -35.12 -13.68
N ALA A 15 -3.05 -34.20 -14.41
CA ALA A 15 -3.18 -32.77 -14.20
C ALA A 15 -4.62 -32.33 -14.52
N ALA A 16 -5.36 -31.93 -13.49
CA ALA A 16 -6.59 -31.16 -13.64
C ALA A 16 -6.26 -29.68 -13.40
N CYS A 17 -6.18 -28.89 -14.47
CA CYS A 17 -6.22 -27.43 -14.38
C CYS A 17 -7.61 -27.02 -13.89
N SER A 18 -7.75 -26.76 -12.60
CA SER A 18 -8.92 -26.06 -12.06
C SER A 18 -8.78 -24.57 -12.38
N ALA A 19 -9.62 -24.06 -13.28
CA ALA A 19 -9.79 -22.63 -13.49
C ALA A 19 -10.15 -21.97 -12.15
N THR A 20 -9.22 -21.16 -11.63
CA THR A 20 -9.40 -20.43 -10.39
C THR A 20 -10.32 -19.23 -10.67
N PRO A 21 -11.43 -19.04 -9.94
CA PRO A 21 -12.23 -17.83 -10.08
C PRO A 21 -11.39 -16.62 -9.63
N ALA A 22 -11.34 -15.58 -10.47
CA ALA A 22 -10.68 -14.32 -10.16
C ALA A 22 -11.24 -13.74 -8.85
N PRO A 23 -10.39 -13.28 -7.91
CA PRO A 23 -10.87 -12.63 -6.70
C PRO A 23 -11.63 -11.34 -7.08
N ALA A 24 -12.79 -11.15 -6.44
CA ALA A 24 -13.59 -9.95 -6.54
C ALA A 24 -12.75 -8.71 -6.17
N ALA A 25 -12.96 -7.62 -6.91
CA ALA A 25 -12.33 -6.33 -6.65
C ALA A 25 -12.47 -5.93 -5.17
N PRO A 26 -11.43 -5.36 -4.54
CA PRO A 26 -11.52 -4.95 -3.15
C PRO A 26 -12.60 -3.87 -3.03
N THR A 27 -13.59 -4.15 -2.18
CA THR A 27 -14.54 -3.13 -1.73
C THR A 27 -13.71 -2.11 -0.97
N ALA A 28 -13.68 -0.86 -1.47
CA ALA A 28 -12.98 0.24 -0.83
C ALA A 28 -13.49 0.37 0.62
N THR A 29 -12.71 -0.15 1.56
CA THR A 29 -12.98 -0.03 2.98
C THR A 29 -12.69 1.41 3.32
N ALA A 30 -13.70 2.13 3.80
CA ALA A 30 -13.51 3.49 4.30
C ALA A 30 -12.46 3.42 5.43
N VAL A 31 -11.31 4.05 5.21
CA VAL A 31 -10.24 4.08 6.21
C VAL A 31 -10.76 4.90 7.39
N PRO A 32 -10.73 4.37 8.63
CA PRO A 32 -11.15 5.12 9.79
C PRO A 32 -10.29 6.37 9.96
N ALA A 33 -10.91 7.48 10.37
CA ALA A 33 -10.20 8.72 10.66
C ALA A 33 -9.20 8.53 11.80
N VAL A 34 -8.06 9.23 11.74
CA VAL A 34 -7.03 9.21 12.78
C VAL A 34 -7.58 9.85 14.07
N ASP A 35 -7.57 9.09 15.18
CA ASP A 35 -7.85 9.63 16.51
C ASP A 35 -6.58 10.30 17.09
N CYS A 36 -6.53 11.62 17.04
CA CYS A 36 -5.37 12.40 17.48
C CYS A 36 -5.10 12.39 19.00
N THR A 37 -5.86 11.63 19.78
CA THR A 37 -5.63 11.46 21.22
C THR A 37 -4.91 10.15 21.57
N GLN A 38 -4.73 9.26 20.60
CA GLN A 38 -4.09 7.95 20.80
C GLN A 38 -2.57 8.06 20.83
N GLU A 39 -1.94 7.61 21.91
CA GLU A 39 -0.48 7.66 22.12
C GLU A 39 0.33 7.03 20.98
N GLU A 40 -0.17 5.94 20.39
CA GLU A 40 0.46 5.27 19.24
C GLU A 40 0.66 6.22 18.04
N HIS A 41 -0.33 7.07 17.75
CA HIS A 41 -0.24 8.03 16.65
C HIS A 41 0.84 9.09 16.88
N HIS A 42 1.10 9.45 18.14
CA HIS A 42 2.18 10.37 18.48
C HIS A 42 3.56 9.76 18.18
N ALA A 43 3.75 8.47 18.49
CA ALA A 43 5.00 7.77 18.20
C ALA A 43 5.24 7.64 16.70
N ILE A 44 4.21 7.31 15.92
CA ILE A 44 4.29 7.24 14.45
C ILE A 44 4.61 8.62 13.87
N ALA A 45 3.91 9.67 14.30
CA ALA A 45 4.16 11.02 13.82
C ALA A 45 5.59 11.51 14.13
N GLN A 46 6.11 11.18 15.31
CA GLN A 46 7.49 11.48 15.67
C GLN A 46 8.49 10.74 14.78
N SER A 47 8.27 9.45 14.53
CA SER A 47 9.13 8.67 13.63
C SER A 47 9.17 9.27 12.21
N ILE A 48 8.02 9.65 11.66
CA ILE A 48 7.94 10.29 10.33
C ILE A 48 8.68 11.63 10.33
N ALA A 49 8.51 12.43 11.39
CA ALA A 49 9.19 13.71 11.53
C ALA A 49 10.71 13.56 11.51
N ASP A 50 11.23 12.57 12.25
CA ASP A 50 12.66 12.28 12.33
C ASP A 50 13.21 11.77 10.98
N ASP A 51 12.49 10.88 10.31
CA ASP A 51 12.93 10.25 9.05
C ASP A 51 12.98 11.24 7.87
N PHE A 52 12.02 12.18 7.80
CA PHE A 52 11.88 13.11 6.68
C PHE A 52 12.32 14.55 7.00
N GLY A 53 12.79 14.81 8.21
CA GLY A 53 13.24 16.14 8.64
C GLY A 53 12.15 17.21 8.65
N VAL A 54 10.88 16.79 8.79
CA VAL A 54 9.73 17.69 8.98
C VAL A 54 9.40 17.83 10.47
N SER A 55 8.60 18.82 10.87
CA SER A 55 8.23 18.94 12.27
C SER A 55 7.15 17.93 12.66
N TYR A 56 7.23 17.42 13.89
CA TYR A 56 6.18 16.62 14.52
C TYR A 56 4.79 17.29 14.41
N ASP A 57 4.72 18.60 14.71
CA ASP A 57 3.47 19.36 14.64
C ASP A 57 2.87 19.36 13.23
N GLN A 58 3.71 19.39 12.19
CA GLN A 58 3.25 19.35 10.80
C GLN A 58 2.67 17.98 10.43
N VAL A 59 3.32 16.90 10.86
CA VAL A 59 2.83 15.53 10.63
C VAL A 59 1.49 15.32 11.34
N MET A 60 1.38 15.74 12.59
CA MET A 60 0.13 15.68 13.33
C MET A 60 -0.95 16.58 12.73
N ALA A 61 -0.59 17.75 12.20
CA ALA A 61 -1.55 18.62 11.52
C ALA A 61 -2.17 17.93 10.29
N TRP A 62 -1.37 17.24 9.47
CA TRP A 62 -1.90 16.45 8.35
C TRP A 62 -2.77 15.28 8.82
N ALA A 63 -2.31 14.52 9.81
CA ALA A 63 -3.03 13.36 10.32
C ALA A 63 -4.40 13.77 10.91
N CYS A 64 -4.43 14.83 11.70
CA CYS A 64 -5.66 15.38 12.27
C CYS A 64 -6.55 16.08 11.24
N ALA A 65 -6.01 16.48 10.09
CA ALA A 65 -6.79 16.94 8.95
C ALA A 65 -7.41 15.78 8.14
N GLY A 66 -7.22 14.53 8.57
CA GLY A 66 -7.82 13.34 8.01
C GLY A 66 -6.95 12.60 6.99
N GLU A 67 -5.67 12.99 6.83
CA GLU A 67 -4.72 12.19 6.08
C GLU A 67 -4.31 10.96 6.89
N THR A 68 -4.10 9.84 6.23
CA THR A 68 -3.53 8.65 6.89
C THR A 68 -2.02 8.81 6.99
N PHE A 69 -1.38 8.14 7.95
CA PHE A 69 0.09 8.14 8.02
C PHE A 69 0.73 7.56 6.76
N ASP A 70 0.08 6.57 6.12
CA ASP A 70 0.51 6.03 4.83
C ASP A 70 0.45 7.09 3.71
N ASP A 71 -0.63 7.87 3.64
CA ASP A 71 -0.75 8.97 2.67
C ASP A 71 0.29 10.06 2.93
N ILE A 72 0.59 10.38 4.19
CA ILE A 72 1.64 11.34 4.56
C ILE A 72 3.02 10.82 4.13
N LEU A 73 3.34 9.55 4.41
CA LEU A 73 4.59 8.91 4.01
C LEU A 73 4.77 8.95 2.49
N LEU A 74 3.74 8.56 1.74
CA LEU A 74 3.78 8.58 0.27
C LEU A 74 3.90 10.00 -0.26
N ALA A 75 3.24 10.99 0.35
CA ALA A 75 3.37 12.38 -0.02
C ALA A 75 4.79 12.91 0.19
N LEU A 76 5.42 12.61 1.33
CA LEU A 76 6.79 12.99 1.64
C LEU A 76 7.77 12.38 0.64
N GLN A 77 7.71 11.06 0.41
CA GLN A 77 8.57 10.37 -0.58
C GLN A 77 8.38 10.93 -1.99
N THR A 78 7.13 11.12 -2.41
CA THR A 78 6.81 11.66 -3.73
C THR A 78 7.30 13.10 -3.87
N SER A 79 7.24 13.90 -2.80
CA SER A 79 7.66 15.30 -2.81
C SER A 79 9.16 15.46 -3.11
N GLU A 80 10.00 14.58 -2.57
CA GLU A 80 11.44 14.57 -2.81
C GLU A 80 11.78 14.30 -4.28
N ILE A 81 11.06 13.36 -4.91
CA ILE A 81 11.29 12.96 -6.30
C ILE A 81 10.69 14.00 -7.27
N ALA A 82 9.48 14.47 -7.00
CA ALA A 82 8.73 15.37 -7.86
C ALA A 82 9.15 16.84 -7.75
N GLN A 83 10.00 17.18 -6.77
CA GLN A 83 10.37 18.56 -6.42
C GLN A 83 9.14 19.44 -6.16
N ARG A 84 8.18 18.89 -5.41
CA ARG A 84 6.93 19.54 -4.98
C ARG A 84 6.90 19.63 -3.46
N THR A 85 6.00 20.42 -2.89
CA THR A 85 5.79 20.36 -1.43
C THR A 85 4.91 19.16 -1.06
N PRO A 86 5.04 18.59 0.15
CA PRO A 86 4.14 17.53 0.62
C PRO A 86 2.67 17.95 0.59
N ASP A 87 2.35 19.21 0.93
CA ASP A 87 0.98 19.74 0.85
C ASP A 87 0.42 19.73 -0.57
N GLU A 88 1.23 20.10 -1.58
CA GLU A 88 0.82 20.01 -2.98
C GLU A 88 0.51 18.56 -3.37
N VAL A 89 1.34 17.61 -2.95
CA VAL A 89 1.15 16.19 -3.27
C VAL A 89 -0.09 15.62 -2.57
N LEU A 90 -0.33 15.94 -1.29
CA LEU A 90 -1.55 15.55 -0.57
C LEU A 90 -2.81 16.13 -1.22
N ALA A 91 -2.75 17.38 -1.68
CA ALA A 91 -3.85 17.99 -2.44
C ALA A 91 -4.07 17.28 -3.79
N MET A 92 -3.01 16.85 -4.47
CA MET A 92 -3.12 16.03 -5.68
C MET A 92 -3.79 14.68 -5.38
N LYS A 93 -3.40 14.00 -4.30
CA LYS A 93 -4.05 12.75 -3.86
C LYS A 93 -5.54 12.97 -3.62
N LYS A 94 -5.90 13.98 -2.81
CA LYS A 94 -7.31 14.32 -2.54
C LYS A 94 -8.12 14.54 -3.82
N LYS A 95 -7.55 15.21 -4.82
CA LYS A 95 -8.19 15.44 -6.12
C LYS A 95 -8.28 14.19 -6.99
N ALA A 96 -7.22 13.39 -7.04
CA ALA A 96 -7.13 12.21 -7.90
C ALA A 96 -7.90 11.00 -7.33
N GLY A 97 -8.03 10.95 -6.01
CA GLY A 97 -8.62 9.87 -5.22
C GLY A 97 -7.65 8.72 -4.94
N ASP A 98 -6.58 8.59 -5.73
CA ASP A 98 -5.69 7.41 -5.76
C ASP A 98 -4.26 7.78 -6.17
N TRP A 99 -3.27 7.05 -5.62
CA TRP A 99 -1.84 7.31 -5.79
C TRP A 99 -1.32 7.00 -7.19
N GLU A 100 -1.86 5.96 -7.85
CA GLU A 100 -1.44 5.63 -9.24
C GLU A 100 -1.68 6.83 -10.18
N LYS A 101 -2.81 7.52 -10.01
CA LYS A 101 -3.13 8.71 -10.80
C LYS A 101 -2.26 9.92 -10.46
N VAL A 102 -1.87 10.07 -9.18
CA VAL A 102 -0.93 11.12 -8.76
C VAL A 102 0.41 10.88 -9.43
N TRP A 103 0.98 9.69 -9.32
CA TRP A 103 2.27 9.34 -9.92
C TRP A 103 2.25 9.40 -11.44
N ALA A 104 1.19 8.93 -12.10
CA ALA A 104 1.04 9.09 -13.55
C ALA A 104 1.02 10.56 -13.97
N SER A 105 0.31 11.42 -13.22
CA SER A 105 0.30 12.87 -13.49
C SER A 105 1.65 13.56 -13.28
N LEU A 106 2.52 12.96 -12.47
CA LEU A 106 3.88 13.41 -12.19
C LEU A 106 4.93 12.73 -13.10
N GLY A 107 4.53 11.76 -13.93
CA GLY A 107 5.46 10.96 -14.74
C GLY A 107 6.37 10.04 -13.92
N LEU A 108 5.90 9.56 -12.76
CA LEU A 108 6.66 8.70 -11.83
C LEU A 108 6.28 7.21 -11.94
N GLU A 109 5.45 6.86 -12.92
CA GLU A 109 5.09 5.47 -13.19
C GLU A 109 6.28 4.66 -13.72
N ALA A 110 6.47 3.44 -13.20
CA ALA A 110 7.50 2.53 -13.70
C ALA A 110 7.18 2.17 -15.16
N GLN A 111 8.02 2.62 -16.10
CA GLN A 111 7.86 2.25 -17.50
C GLN A 111 8.28 0.79 -17.68
N PRO A 112 7.47 -0.08 -18.31
CA PRO A 112 7.93 -1.43 -18.64
C PRO A 112 9.10 -1.34 -19.64
N GLY A 113 10.29 -1.74 -19.19
CA GLY A 113 11.49 -1.85 -20.03
C GLY A 113 12.66 -0.90 -19.70
N GLN A 114 12.66 -0.24 -18.54
CA GLN A 114 13.85 0.45 -18.00
C GLN A 114 14.48 -0.33 -16.85
#